data_AF-A0A1G2UJP8-F1
#
_entry.id   AF-A0A1G2UJP8-F1
#
_cell.length_a   1.000
_cell.length_b   1.000
_cell.length_c   1.000
_cell.angle_alpha   90.00
_cell.angle_beta   90.00
_cell.angle_gamma   90.00
#
_symmetry.space_group_name_H-M   'P 1'
#
loop_
_entity.id
_entity.type
_entity.pdbx_description
1 polymer ?
#
loop_
_entity_poly.entity_id
_entity_poly.type
_entity_poly.pdbx_seq_one_letter_code
_entity_poly.pdbx_strand_id
1 'polypeptide(L)' 'MISDAALKEFKEIWAEEIGSEISDEQAMEEATQLLTLFDAIYRPIKKEWVKHYDDDKSKQATI' A
#
# COMPACT_ATOMS: atom_id res chain seq x y z
N MET A 1 -7.27 8.07 8.63
CA MET A 1 -7.55 7.41 9.93
C MET A 1 -7.64 5.93 9.66
N ILE A 2 -6.80 5.11 10.31
CA ILE A 2 -6.81 3.66 10.13
C ILE A 2 -8.04 3.06 10.81
N SER A 3 -8.62 2.01 10.24
CA SER A 3 -9.72 1.27 10.88
C SER A 3 -9.17 0.26 11.87
N ASP A 4 -9.97 -0.14 12.86
CA ASP A 4 -9.58 -1.17 13.84
C ASP A 4 -9.19 -2.50 13.18
N ALA A 5 -9.89 -2.88 12.11
CA ALA A 5 -9.59 -4.09 11.35
C ALA A 5 -8.22 -4.00 10.66
N ALA A 6 -7.90 -2.85 10.04
CA ALA A 6 -6.61 -2.64 9.40
C ALA A 6 -5.46 -2.53 10.41
N LEU A 7 -5.71 -1.95 11.59
CA LEU A 7 -4.73 -1.92 12.67
C LEU A 7 -4.46 -3.32 13.23
N LYS A 8 -5.50 -4.16 13.34
CA LYS A 8 -5.35 -5.58 13.74
C LYS A 8 -4.50 -6.35 12.74
N GLU A 9 -4.80 -6.22 11.46
CA GLU A 9 -4.04 -6.87 10.37
C GLU A 9 -2.57 -6.38 10.35
N PHE A 10 -2.35 -5.08 10.56
CA PHE A 10 -1.00 -4.52 10.68
C PHE A 10 -0.19 -5.18 11.80
N LYS A 11 -0.81 -5.38 12.99
CA LYS A 11 -0.16 -6.04 14.12
C LYS A 11 0.13 -7.53 13.86
N GLU A 12 -0.77 -8.22 13.17
CA GLU A 12 -0.60 -9.62 12.77
C GLU A 12 0.61 -9.77 11.84
N ILE A 13 0.67 -8.95 10.78
CA ILE A 13 1.80 -8.92 9.84
C ILE A 13 3.10 -8.56 10.57
N TRP A 14 3.07 -7.58 11.48
CA TRP A 14 4.24 -7.22 12.27
C TRP A 14 4.78 -8.41 13.07
N ALA A 15 3.91 -9.15 13.75
CA ALA A 15 4.31 -10.31 14.53
C ALA A 15 4.90 -11.42 13.62
N GLU A 16 4.32 -11.63 12.44
CA GLU A 16 4.80 -12.61 11.45
C GLU A 16 6.19 -12.25 10.88
N GLU A 17 6.40 -10.98 10.52
CA GLU A 17 7.62 -10.53 9.84
C GLU A 17 8.77 -10.18 10.79
N ILE A 18 8.47 -9.58 11.95
CA ILE A 18 9.48 -9.13 12.92
C ILE A 18 9.71 -10.18 14.02
N GLY A 19 8.72 -11.05 14.28
CA GLY A 19 8.79 -12.07 15.34
C GLY A 19 8.55 -11.54 16.75
N SER A 20 7.99 -10.33 16.90
CA SER A 20 7.65 -9.74 18.19
C SER A 20 6.29 -9.04 18.14
N GLU A 21 5.57 -9.01 19.26
CA GLU A 21 4.35 -8.20 19.37
C GLU A 21 4.66 -6.70 19.40
N ILE A 22 3.70 -5.90 18.93
CA ILE A 22 3.76 -4.43 18.97
C ILE A 22 2.59 -3.89 19.82
N SER A 23 2.86 -2.84 20.59
CA SER A 23 1.83 -2.18 21.39
C SER A 23 0.83 -1.43 20.50
N ASP A 24 -0.39 -1.20 21.01
CA ASP A 24 -1.42 -0.47 20.25
C ASP A 24 -0.98 0.96 19.92
N GLU A 25 -0.28 1.63 20.83
CA GLU A 25 0.25 2.98 20.65
C GLU A 25 1.29 3.02 19.52
N GLN A 26 2.27 2.11 19.55
CA GLN A 26 3.29 2.02 18.51
C GLN A 26 2.69 1.59 17.16
N ALA A 27 1.75 0.64 17.16
CA ALA A 27 1.09 0.21 15.93
C ALA A 27 0.34 1.36 15.27
N MET A 28 -0.32 2.21 16.06
CA MET A 28 -1.01 3.39 15.55
C MET A 28 -0.05 4.41 14.95
N GLU A 29 1.08 4.66 15.63
CA GLU A 29 2.12 5.57 15.16
C GLU A 29 2.74 5.09 13.85
N GLU A 30 3.26 3.86 13.82
CA GLU A 30 3.93 3.26 12.65
C GLU A 30 2.99 3.15 11.45
N ALA A 31 1.75 2.70 11.66
CA ALA A 31 0.76 2.62 10.58
C ALA A 31 0.41 4.01 10.02
N THR A 32 0.36 5.03 10.87
CA THR A 32 0.11 6.41 10.43
C THR A 32 1.29 6.95 9.62
N GLN A 33 2.52 6.69 10.05
CA GLN A 33 3.72 7.09 9.31
C GLN A 33 3.78 6.41 7.94
N LEU A 34 3.46 5.11 7.87
CA LEU A 34 3.37 4.37 6.62
C LEU A 34 2.36 4.98 5.64
N LEU A 35 1.14 5.24 6.10
CA LEU A 35 0.10 5.86 5.27
C LEU A 35 0.50 7.27 4.81
N THR A 36 1.16 8.03 5.68
CA THR A 36 1.68 9.37 5.34
C THR A 36 2.75 9.29 4.25
N LEU A 37 3.66 8.31 4.35
CA LEU A 37 4.68 8.07 3.33
C LEU A 37 4.01 7.70 2.00
N PHE A 38 3.06 6.77 2.01
CA PHE A 38 2.33 6.37 0.82
C PHE A 38 1.57 7.52 0.19
N ASP A 39 0.90 8.38 0.97
CA ASP A 39 0.23 9.57 0.44
C ASP A 39 1.21 10.51 -0.27
N ALA A 40 2.44 10.64 0.24
CA ALA A 40 3.47 11.49 -0.36
C ALA A 40 4.09 10.89 -1.63
N ILE A 41 4.32 9.57 -1.69
CA ILE A 41 5.05 8.93 -2.78
C ILE A 41 4.16 8.27 -3.83
N TYR A 42 2.97 7.81 -3.43
CA TYR A 42 2.03 7.15 -4.32
C TYR A 42 1.32 8.20 -5.17
N ARG A 43 1.85 8.45 -6.37
CA ARG A 43 1.13 9.22 -7.37
C ARG A 43 0.08 8.34 -8.02
N PRO A 44 -1.22 8.69 -7.93
CA PRO A 44 -2.24 7.94 -8.63
C PRO A 44 -1.94 7.99 -10.14
N ILE A 45 -1.76 6.82 -10.74
CA ILE A 45 -1.68 6.71 -12.20
C ILE A 45 -3.03 7.20 -12.73
N LYS A 46 -3.00 8.25 -13.55
CA LYS A 46 -4.22 8.74 -14.17
C LYS A 46 -4.82 7.60 -15.00
N LYS A 47 -6.13 7.36 -14.90
CA LYS A 47 -6.82 6.28 -15.63
C LYS A 47 -6.54 6.32 -17.15
N GLU A 48 -6.35 7.51 -17.69
CA GLU A 48 -5.91 7.75 -19.07
C GLU A 48 -4.53 7.14 -19.40
N TRP A 49 -3.57 7.16 -18.47
CA TRP A 49 -2.25 6.55 -18.66
C TRP A 49 -2.30 5.01 -18.63
N VAL A 50 -3.23 4.43 -17.86
CA VAL A 50 -3.45 2.98 -17.85
C VAL A 50 -3.98 2.51 -19.20
N LYS A 51 -4.95 3.24 -19.79
CA LYS A 51 -5.48 2.90 -21.12
C LYS A 51 -4.41 2.90 -22.20
N HIS A 52 -3.53 3.89 -22.21
CA HIS A 52 -2.44 3.95 -23.18
C HIS A 52 -1.43 2.81 -23.03
N TYR A 53 -1.18 2.34 -21.80
CA TYR A 53 -0.29 1.21 -21.55
C TYR A 53 -0.83 -0.11 -22.14
N ASP A 54 -2.13 -0.37 -22.03
CA ASP A 54 -2.77 -1.57 -22.58
C ASP A 54 -2.86 -1.54 -24.12
N ASP A 55 -3.13 -0.35 -24.69
CA ASP A 55 -3.16 -0.13 -26.15
C ASP A 55 -1.76 -0.31 -26.79
N ASP A 56 -0.69 0.06 -26.08
CA ASP A 56 0.68 -0.10 -26.59
C ASP A 56 1.17 -1.56 -26.49
N LYS A 57 0.74 -2.32 -25.47
CA LYS A 57 1.02 -3.77 -25.41
C LYS A 57 0.32 -4.57 -26.49
N SER A 58 -0.93 -4.24 -26.83
CA SER A 58 -1.68 -4.93 -27.88
C SER A 58 -1.11 -4.68 -29.28
N LYS A 59 -0.51 -3.51 -29.53
CA LYS A 59 0.18 -3.21 -30.79
C LYS A 59 1.53 -3.93 -30.94
N GLN A 60 2.27 -4.14 -29.86
CA GLN A 60 3.56 -4.85 -29.90
C GLN A 60 3.41 -6.37 -30.06
N ALA A 61 2.27 -6.95 -29.69
CA ALA A 61 2.01 -8.39 -29.82
C ALA A 61 1.54 -8.83 -31.23
N THR A 62 1.38 -7.89 -32.18
CA THR A 62 0.85 -8.16 -33.54
C THR A 62 1.91 -7.94 -34.64
N ILE A 63 3.21 -7.99 -34.30
CA ILE A 63 4.31 -7.94 -35.28
C ILE A 63 5.09 -9.25 -35.23
#